data_AF-M0A4L5-F1
#
_entry.id   AF-M0A4L5-F1
#
_cell.length_a   1.000
_cell.length_b   1.000
_cell.length_c   1.000
_cell.angle_alpha   90.00
_cell.angle_beta   90.00
_cell.angle_gamma   90.00
#
_symmetry.space_group_name_H-M   'P 1'
#
loop_
_entity.id
_entity.type
_entity.pdbx_description
1 polymer ?
#
loop_
_entity_poly.entity_id
_entity_poly.type
_entity_poly.pdbx_seq_one_letter_code
_entity_poly.pdbx_strand_id
1 'polypeptide(L)'
;MFTGIVEETGDIVGRERTEDGLRLRIAADAVATGLTHGQSISVSGVCLTVERYDDGAWFEVFLATETVERTYLGNLGEGDTVNLERAMPADGRFDGHIVQGHVDAVATVSNIESVEEGEAQRASEQPTNAERSSANSRAAEPRDDGDEPGGDWFFEFELPEGYGRYVVEKGSITLDGISLTVADLVTTEDGRDRVTVAIIPTTYELTTLSEKAIGDPIHLEVDVLSKYVERLLESRFDSRFD
;
A
#
# COMPACT_ATOMS: atom_id res chain seq x y z
N MET A 1 9.46 10.72 -5.16
CA MET A 1 9.94 9.37 -4.83
C MET A 1 9.82 9.21 -3.33
N PHE A 2 9.39 8.02 -2.92
CA PHE A 2 9.07 7.65 -1.57
C PHE A 2 9.79 6.34 -1.24
N THR A 3 9.65 5.90 0.00
CA THR A 3 10.23 4.64 0.49
C THR A 3 9.17 3.60 0.85
N GLY A 4 7.91 4.03 0.94
CA GLY A 4 6.80 3.22 1.42
C GLY A 4 6.78 3.10 2.95
N ILE A 5 7.45 4.01 3.66
CA ILE A 5 7.41 4.07 5.12
C ILE A 5 6.43 5.16 5.50
N VAL A 6 5.21 4.75 5.83
CA VAL A 6 4.13 5.65 6.26
C VAL A 6 4.57 6.41 7.52
N GLU A 7 4.44 7.73 7.49
CA GLU A 7 4.83 8.61 8.59
C GLU A 7 3.70 8.77 9.61
N GLU A 8 2.46 8.86 9.12
CA GLU A 8 1.24 8.92 9.91
C GLU A 8 0.02 8.61 9.03
N THR A 9 -1.14 8.45 9.66
CA THR A 9 -2.43 8.54 8.98
C THR A 9 -2.98 9.97 9.02
N GLY A 10 -3.84 10.31 8.08
CA GLY A 10 -4.57 11.57 8.07
C GLY A 10 -6.01 11.40 7.64
N ASP A 11 -6.85 12.38 7.98
CA ASP A 11 -8.29 12.34 7.74
C ASP A 11 -8.69 13.23 6.58
N ILE A 12 -9.58 12.76 5.70
CA ILE A 12 -10.21 13.64 4.72
C ILE A 12 -11.15 14.59 5.46
N VAL A 13 -10.87 15.89 5.42
CA VAL A 13 -11.68 16.95 6.09
C VAL A 13 -12.35 17.90 5.10
N GLY A 14 -12.18 17.66 3.81
CA GLY A 14 -12.86 18.44 2.78
C GLY A 14 -12.73 17.81 1.41
N ARG A 15 -13.81 17.92 0.63
CA ARG A 15 -13.88 17.36 -0.71
C ARG A 15 -14.57 18.33 -1.68
N GLU A 16 -13.91 18.64 -2.79
CA GLU A 16 -14.48 19.51 -3.83
C GLU A 16 -14.29 18.89 -5.22
N ARG A 17 -15.39 18.50 -5.88
CA ARG A 17 -15.35 18.08 -7.29
C ARG A 17 -15.28 19.29 -8.21
N THR A 18 -14.41 19.21 -9.21
CA THR A 18 -14.27 20.21 -10.26
C THR A 18 -14.50 19.57 -11.63
N GLU A 19 -14.49 20.37 -12.69
CA GLU A 19 -14.59 19.85 -14.07
C GLU A 19 -13.38 18.97 -14.44
N ASP A 20 -12.20 19.29 -13.92
CA ASP A 20 -10.93 18.63 -14.26
C ASP A 20 -10.53 17.51 -13.28
N GLY A 21 -11.29 17.29 -12.20
CA GLY A 21 -10.94 16.28 -11.19
C GLY A 21 -11.56 16.50 -9.81
N LEU A 22 -10.76 16.21 -8.78
CA LEU A 22 -11.17 16.24 -7.38
C LEU A 22 -10.10 16.90 -6.51
N ARG A 23 -10.48 17.86 -5.67
CA ARG A 23 -9.63 18.33 -4.57
C ARG A 23 -10.00 17.61 -3.28
N LEU A 24 -8.97 17.14 -2.58
CA LEU A 24 -9.08 16.58 -1.25
C LEU A 24 -8.29 17.47 -0.29
N ARG A 25 -8.92 17.81 0.82
CA ARG A 25 -8.26 18.42 1.98
C ARG A 25 -8.08 17.35 3.04
N ILE A 26 -6.85 17.21 3.51
CA ILE A 26 -6.42 16.14 4.40
C ILE A 26 -5.85 16.78 5.66
N ALA A 27 -6.46 16.49 6.81
CA ALA A 27 -5.92 16.87 8.11
C ALA A 27 -4.83 15.89 8.50
N ALA A 28 -3.72 16.42 9.00
CA ALA A 28 -2.55 15.66 9.41
C ALA A 28 -1.70 16.54 10.35
N ASP A 29 -0.87 15.92 11.17
CA ASP A 29 -0.02 16.64 12.12
C ASP A 29 1.41 16.78 11.54
N ALA A 30 2.17 15.69 11.57
CA ALA A 30 3.60 15.71 11.26
C ALA A 30 3.90 15.99 9.78
N VAL A 31 3.08 15.43 8.87
CA VAL A 31 3.16 15.56 7.42
C VAL A 31 2.68 16.94 6.98
N ALA A 32 1.69 17.54 7.66
CA ALA A 32 1.22 18.88 7.35
C ALA A 32 2.16 19.99 7.86
N THR A 33 3.13 19.65 8.70
CA THR A 33 4.10 20.60 9.26
C THR A 33 5.26 20.85 8.30
N GLY A 34 5.57 22.13 8.05
CA GLY A 34 6.70 22.55 7.23
C GLY A 34 6.50 22.34 5.72
N LEU A 35 5.25 22.18 5.28
CA LEU A 35 4.93 22.01 3.86
C LEU A 35 5.16 23.28 3.06
N THR A 36 5.43 23.07 1.77
CA THR A 36 5.50 24.14 0.77
C THR A 36 4.65 23.77 -0.45
N HIS A 37 4.14 24.79 -1.13
CA HIS A 37 3.41 24.59 -2.39
C HIS A 37 4.29 23.86 -3.41
N GLY A 38 3.72 22.88 -4.11
CA GLY A 38 4.42 22.08 -5.11
C GLY A 38 5.17 20.86 -4.53
N GLN A 39 5.18 20.68 -3.22
CA GLN A 39 5.78 19.50 -2.58
C GLN A 39 4.94 18.26 -2.86
N SER A 40 5.60 17.12 -3.05
CA SER A 40 4.94 15.83 -3.27
C SER A 40 4.71 15.08 -1.96
N ILE A 41 3.49 14.56 -1.80
CA ILE A 41 3.06 13.70 -0.69
C ILE A 41 2.42 12.46 -1.29
N SER A 42 2.77 11.28 -0.76
CA SER A 42 2.09 10.03 -1.04
C SER A 42 0.83 9.97 -0.17
N VAL A 43 -0.34 9.86 -0.80
CA VAL A 43 -1.63 9.67 -0.15
C VAL A 43 -2.13 8.28 -0.49
N SER A 44 -2.02 7.36 0.48
CA SER A 44 -2.23 5.91 0.29
C SER A 44 -1.54 5.37 -0.95
N GLY A 45 -0.28 5.75 -1.18
CA GLY A 45 0.52 5.31 -2.32
C GLY A 45 0.33 6.14 -3.61
N VAL A 46 -0.55 7.14 -3.61
CA VAL A 46 -0.72 8.04 -4.77
C VAL A 46 0.12 9.30 -4.56
N CYS A 47 1.09 9.55 -5.44
CA CYS A 47 1.88 10.77 -5.44
C CYS A 47 1.02 11.96 -5.86
N LEU A 48 0.79 12.88 -4.94
CA LEU A 48 0.01 14.09 -5.16
C LEU A 48 0.80 15.34 -4.79
N THR A 49 0.43 16.47 -5.40
CA THR A 49 1.12 17.74 -5.22
C THR A 49 0.30 18.66 -4.31
N VAL A 50 0.95 19.21 -3.29
CA VAL A 50 0.34 20.19 -2.38
C VAL A 50 0.00 21.47 -3.13
N GLU A 51 -1.28 21.81 -3.21
CA GLU A 51 -1.76 23.07 -3.78
C GLU A 51 -1.89 24.17 -2.72
N ARG A 52 -2.50 23.83 -1.57
CA ARG A 52 -2.73 24.74 -0.43
C ARG A 52 -2.51 23.99 0.87
N TYR A 53 -2.26 24.71 1.96
CA TYR A 53 -2.07 24.12 3.27
C TYR A 53 -2.26 25.15 4.38
N ASP A 54 -2.54 24.65 5.57
CA ASP A 54 -2.44 25.34 6.85
C ASP A 54 -1.45 24.56 7.70
N ASP A 55 -0.36 25.22 8.11
CA ASP A 55 0.83 24.57 8.66
C ASP A 55 0.51 23.80 9.94
N GLY A 56 0.82 22.50 9.94
CA GLY A 56 0.54 21.59 11.05
C GLY A 56 -0.95 21.33 11.30
N ALA A 57 -1.83 21.59 10.32
CA ALA A 57 -3.26 21.34 10.44
C ALA A 57 -3.83 20.55 9.26
N TRP A 58 -3.63 21.02 8.03
CA TRP A 58 -4.13 20.31 6.84
C TRP A 58 -3.40 20.74 5.57
N PHE A 59 -3.48 19.90 4.54
CA PHE A 59 -3.05 20.24 3.18
C PHE A 59 -4.11 19.83 2.15
N GLU A 60 -4.09 20.48 1.00
CA GLU A 60 -5.02 20.27 -0.12
C GLU A 60 -4.24 19.79 -1.33
N VAL A 61 -4.72 18.73 -1.94
CA VAL A 61 -4.17 18.10 -3.15
C VAL A 61 -5.23 18.04 -4.22
N PHE A 62 -4.77 18.06 -5.48
CA PHE A 62 -5.63 17.89 -6.64
C PHE A 62 -5.37 16.53 -7.32
N LEU A 63 -6.44 15.78 -7.52
CA LEU A 63 -6.47 14.52 -8.23
C LEU A 63 -7.07 14.79 -9.61
N ALA A 64 -6.28 14.60 -10.67
CA ALA A 64 -6.78 14.69 -12.03
C ALA A 64 -7.81 13.58 -12.31
N THR A 65 -8.65 13.75 -13.33
CA THR A 65 -9.67 12.75 -13.73
C THR A 65 -9.12 11.33 -13.82
N GLU A 66 -7.95 11.13 -14.46
CA GLU A 66 -7.32 9.81 -14.55
C GLU A 66 -7.04 9.22 -13.15
N THR A 67 -6.51 10.02 -12.22
CA THR A 67 -6.25 9.58 -10.84
C THR A 67 -7.54 9.20 -10.13
N VAL A 68 -8.61 9.99 -10.30
CA VAL A 68 -9.93 9.70 -9.72
C VAL A 68 -10.49 8.38 -10.26
N GLU A 69 -10.25 8.06 -11.53
CA GLU A 69 -10.75 6.84 -12.18
C GLU A 69 -9.90 5.59 -11.86
N ARG A 70 -8.59 5.77 -11.63
CA ARG A 70 -7.64 4.66 -11.40
C ARG A 70 -7.45 4.28 -9.94
N THR A 71 -7.85 5.15 -9.01
CA THR A 71 -7.61 4.99 -7.57
C THR A 71 -8.92 4.97 -6.81
N TYR A 72 -8.95 4.36 -5.62
CA TYR A 72 -10.14 4.44 -4.78
C TYR A 72 -10.30 5.82 -4.11
N LEU A 73 -9.29 6.71 -4.18
CA LEU A 73 -9.36 8.06 -3.59
C LEU A 73 -10.56 8.87 -4.12
N GLY A 74 -10.98 8.60 -5.36
CA GLY A 74 -12.18 9.19 -5.96
C GLY A 74 -13.48 8.86 -5.23
N ASN A 75 -13.49 7.81 -4.39
CA ASN A 75 -14.67 7.35 -3.67
C ASN A 75 -14.69 7.81 -2.20
N LEU A 76 -13.55 8.28 -1.67
CA LEU A 76 -13.45 8.69 -0.27
C LEU A 76 -14.33 9.90 0.05
N GLY A 77 -14.93 9.86 1.24
CA GLY A 77 -15.71 10.93 1.86
C GLY A 77 -14.94 11.64 2.97
N GLU A 78 -15.55 12.68 3.53
CA GLU A 78 -15.04 13.31 4.74
C GLU A 78 -15.14 12.35 5.92
N GLY A 79 -14.06 12.26 6.71
CA GLY A 79 -13.90 11.32 7.82
C GLY A 79 -13.19 10.01 7.44
N ASP A 80 -12.93 9.76 6.16
CA ASP A 80 -12.13 8.59 5.76
C ASP A 80 -10.64 8.81 6.02
N THR A 81 -9.95 7.77 6.47
CA THR A 81 -8.51 7.78 6.79
C THR A 81 -7.65 7.41 5.59
N VAL A 82 -6.47 8.02 5.46
CA VAL A 82 -5.46 7.71 4.43
C VAL A 82 -4.06 7.60 5.04
N ASN A 83 -3.20 6.78 4.43
CA ASN A 83 -1.77 6.72 4.80
C ASN A 83 -1.02 7.89 4.19
N LEU A 84 -0.09 8.50 4.92
CA LEU A 84 0.68 9.65 4.47
C LEU A 84 2.18 9.42 4.57
N GLU A 85 2.90 9.79 3.50
CA GLU A 85 4.37 9.82 3.47
C GLU A 85 4.83 11.02 2.64
N ARG A 86 5.77 11.82 3.17
CA ARG A 86 6.38 12.92 2.41
C ARG A 86 7.42 12.38 1.44
N ALA A 87 7.64 13.09 0.34
CA ALA A 87 8.73 12.74 -0.56
C ALA A 87 10.07 12.72 0.19
N MET A 88 10.83 11.65 0.00
CA MET A 88 12.09 11.43 0.69
C MET A 88 13.12 12.52 0.31
N PRO A 89 13.82 13.15 1.28
CA PRO A 89 14.94 14.04 1.01
C PRO A 89 16.07 13.34 0.26
N ALA A 90 16.88 14.09 -0.49
CA ALA A 90 17.99 13.53 -1.25
C ALA A 90 19.08 12.87 -0.38
N ASP A 91 19.22 13.31 0.87
CA ASP A 91 20.09 12.78 1.92
C ASP A 91 19.33 11.94 2.96
N GLY A 92 18.06 11.62 2.69
CA GLY A 92 17.21 10.81 3.54
C GLY A 92 17.65 9.34 3.60
N ARG A 93 17.14 8.63 4.61
CA ARG A 93 17.33 7.18 4.71
C ARG A 93 16.36 6.46 3.79
N PHE A 94 16.85 5.38 3.21
CA PHE A 94 16.10 4.52 2.32
C PHE A 94 15.73 3.22 3.05
N ASP A 95 14.71 3.30 3.92
CA ASP A 95 14.40 2.22 4.87
C ASP A 95 13.45 1.16 4.29
N GLY A 96 12.63 1.51 3.29
CA GLY A 96 11.82 0.57 2.51
C GLY A 96 12.43 0.24 1.14
N HIS A 97 11.64 0.39 0.08
CA HIS A 97 12.10 0.19 -1.31
C HIS A 97 11.75 1.39 -2.20
N ILE A 98 12.05 1.34 -3.51
CA ILE A 98 11.74 2.45 -4.42
C ILE A 98 10.24 2.47 -4.67
N VAL A 99 9.57 3.45 -4.07
CA VAL A 99 8.16 3.74 -4.31
C VAL A 99 8.05 5.03 -5.12
N GLN A 100 7.40 4.92 -6.28
CA GLN A 100 7.16 6.04 -7.19
C GLN A 100 5.98 6.89 -6.71
N GLY A 101 5.01 6.24 -6.07
CA GLY A 101 3.69 6.79 -5.79
C GLY A 101 2.80 6.76 -7.05
N HIS A 102 3.01 5.77 -7.91
CA HIS A 102 2.24 5.56 -9.13
C HIS A 102 1.49 4.24 -9.00
N VAL A 103 0.29 4.32 -8.43
CA VAL A 103 -0.59 3.18 -8.25
C VAL A 103 -0.86 2.53 -9.60
N ASP A 104 -0.57 1.23 -9.68
CA ASP A 104 -0.74 0.42 -10.87
C ASP A 104 -2.17 -0.08 -11.00
N ALA A 105 -2.76 -0.52 -9.89
CA ALA A 105 -4.10 -1.07 -9.83
C ALA A 105 -4.66 -1.05 -8.40
N VAL A 106 -5.89 -1.55 -8.24
CA VAL A 106 -6.53 -1.75 -6.94
C VAL A 106 -6.67 -3.25 -6.70
N ALA A 107 -5.94 -3.76 -5.71
CA ALA A 107 -6.09 -5.12 -5.20
C ALA A 107 -7.19 -5.17 -4.13
N THR A 108 -7.53 -6.37 -3.67
CA THR A 108 -8.58 -6.58 -2.65
C THR A 108 -8.05 -7.42 -1.50
N VAL A 109 -8.34 -7.03 -0.26
CA VAL A 109 -8.03 -7.85 0.93
C VAL A 109 -8.83 -9.16 0.85
N SER A 110 -8.15 -10.31 0.76
CA SER A 110 -8.81 -11.62 0.66
C SER A 110 -8.78 -12.41 1.97
N ASN A 111 -7.82 -12.15 2.86
CA ASN A 111 -7.76 -12.77 4.19
C ASN A 111 -6.97 -11.90 5.18
N ILE A 112 -7.31 -12.02 6.47
CA ILE A 112 -6.58 -11.43 7.59
C ILE A 112 -6.51 -12.47 8.71
N GLU A 113 -5.31 -12.82 9.15
CA GLU A 113 -5.06 -13.78 10.22
C GLU A 113 -4.15 -13.15 11.28
N SER A 114 -4.61 -13.08 12.54
CA SER A 114 -3.76 -12.69 13.67
C SER A 114 -2.97 -13.90 14.17
N VAL A 115 -1.67 -13.73 14.41
CA VAL A 115 -0.76 -14.76 14.89
C VAL A 115 -0.01 -14.30 16.15
N GLU A 116 0.74 -15.20 16.80
CA GLU A 116 1.54 -14.81 17.97
C GLU A 116 2.69 -13.85 17.57
N GLU A 117 3.10 -12.98 18.49
CA GLU A 117 4.16 -11.99 18.25
C GLU A 117 5.46 -12.65 17.76
N GLY A 118 6.04 -12.12 16.68
CA GLY A 118 7.29 -12.59 16.10
C GLY A 118 7.16 -13.81 15.17
N GLU A 119 5.97 -14.38 14.98
CA GLU A 119 5.75 -15.43 13.98
C GLU A 119 5.84 -14.90 12.55
N ALA A 120 5.28 -13.71 12.28
CA ALA A 120 5.29 -13.13 10.95
C ALA A 120 6.67 -12.56 10.60
N GLN A 121 7.39 -12.01 11.58
CA GLN A 121 8.78 -11.59 11.39
C GLN A 121 9.68 -12.77 10.99
N ARG A 122 9.57 -13.92 11.68
CA ARG A 122 10.33 -15.13 11.32
C ARG A 122 9.93 -15.70 9.96
N ALA A 123 8.64 -15.64 9.61
CA ALA A 123 8.14 -16.08 8.31
C ALA A 123 8.68 -15.21 7.17
N SER A 124 8.88 -13.91 7.39
CA SER A 124 9.54 -13.04 6.41
C SER A 124 11.01 -13.42 6.18
N GLU A 125 11.72 -13.90 7.22
CA GLU A 125 13.16 -14.19 7.21
C GLU A 125 13.55 -15.62 6.76
N GLN A 126 12.64 -16.61 6.84
CA GLN A 126 12.93 -18.01 6.49
C GLN A 126 12.09 -18.51 5.31
N PRO A 127 12.60 -19.45 4.48
CA PRO A 127 11.80 -20.11 3.46
C PRO A 127 10.80 -21.04 4.14
N THR A 128 9.50 -20.79 3.98
CA THR A 128 8.49 -21.75 4.41
C THR A 128 8.36 -22.85 3.36
N ASN A 129 8.73 -24.07 3.72
CA ASN A 129 8.24 -25.26 3.01
C ASN A 129 6.70 -25.19 2.90
N ALA A 130 6.18 -25.72 1.80
CA ALA A 130 4.80 -25.74 1.32
C ALA A 130 3.74 -26.39 2.25
N GLU A 131 3.82 -26.24 3.57
CA GLU A 131 2.95 -26.91 4.55
C GLU A 131 1.88 -25.99 5.18
N ARG A 132 1.73 -24.73 4.73
CA ARG A 132 0.65 -23.84 5.22
C ARG A 132 -0.69 -23.97 4.47
N SER A 133 -0.82 -24.96 3.58
CA SER A 133 -2.12 -25.36 3.01
C SER A 133 -2.79 -26.40 3.93
N SER A 134 -3.31 -25.98 5.09
CA SER A 134 -4.41 -26.62 5.86
C SER A 134 -4.29 -26.38 7.37
N ALA A 135 -4.47 -25.14 7.83
CA ALA A 135 -4.78 -24.92 9.24
C ALA A 135 -5.71 -23.71 9.40
N ASN A 136 -6.96 -24.00 9.79
CA ASN A 136 -7.96 -23.08 10.33
C ASN A 136 -8.29 -21.79 9.57
N SER A 137 -9.25 -21.90 8.65
CA SER A 137 -10.17 -20.81 8.33
C SER A 137 -11.04 -20.50 9.57
N ARG A 138 -10.53 -19.69 10.49
CA ARG A 138 -11.39 -18.91 11.40
C ARG A 138 -11.37 -17.49 10.87
N ALA A 139 -12.49 -17.07 10.28
CA ALA A 139 -12.72 -15.67 9.99
C ALA A 139 -12.47 -14.87 11.29
N ALA A 140 -11.69 -13.80 11.20
CA ALA A 140 -11.54 -12.88 12.30
C ALA A 140 -12.94 -12.35 12.66
N GLU A 141 -13.44 -12.70 13.85
CA GLU A 141 -14.59 -11.99 14.42
C GLU A 141 -14.10 -10.60 14.86
N PRO A 142 -14.92 -9.54 14.73
CA PRO A 142 -14.57 -8.22 15.25
C PRO A 142 -14.33 -8.35 16.76
N ARG A 143 -13.11 -8.01 17.19
CA ARG A 143 -12.72 -8.09 18.61
C ARG A 143 -13.36 -6.93 19.38
N ASP A 144 -13.89 -7.26 20.55
CA ASP A 144 -14.30 -6.36 21.63
C ASP A 144 -13.05 -5.64 22.19
N ASP A 145 -13.17 -4.36 22.56
CA ASP A 145 -12.10 -3.37 22.82
C ASP A 145 -11.24 -3.65 24.09
N GLY A 146 -10.80 -4.90 24.32
CA GLY A 146 -10.21 -5.31 25.60
C GLY A 146 -9.04 -6.31 25.59
N ASP A 147 -8.59 -6.83 24.44
CA ASP A 147 -7.36 -7.65 24.35
C ASP A 147 -6.19 -6.80 23.87
N GLU A 148 -5.07 -6.82 24.60
CA GLU A 148 -3.83 -6.11 24.23
C GLU A 148 -3.37 -6.50 22.81
N PRO A 149 -2.99 -5.54 21.94
CA PRO A 149 -2.56 -5.80 20.57
C PRO A 149 -1.12 -6.35 20.58
N GLY A 150 -0.96 -7.63 20.95
CA GLY A 150 0.35 -8.26 21.11
C GLY A 150 0.65 -9.34 20.08
N GLY A 151 0.16 -9.25 18.84
CA GLY A 151 0.35 -10.27 17.81
C GLY A 151 0.86 -9.69 16.51
N ASP A 152 1.47 -10.51 15.66
CA ASP A 152 1.67 -10.14 14.25
C ASP A 152 0.41 -10.50 13.44
N TRP A 153 0.34 -10.07 12.18
CA TRP A 153 -0.74 -10.46 11.26
C TRP A 153 -0.18 -10.98 9.94
N PHE A 154 -0.90 -11.92 9.33
CA PHE A 154 -0.79 -12.19 7.91
C PHE A 154 -1.98 -11.55 7.20
N PHE A 155 -1.68 -10.70 6.22
CA PHE A 155 -2.66 -10.19 5.28
C PHE A 155 -2.46 -10.89 3.94
N GLU A 156 -3.56 -11.34 3.34
CA GLU A 156 -3.60 -11.83 1.98
C GLU A 156 -4.36 -10.85 1.11
N PHE A 157 -3.85 -10.59 -0.09
CA PHE A 157 -4.46 -9.73 -1.07
C PHE A 157 -4.62 -10.46 -2.40
N GLU A 158 -5.82 -10.39 -2.98
CA GLU A 158 -6.09 -10.81 -4.34
C GLU A 158 -5.64 -9.73 -5.31
N LEU A 159 -4.70 -10.08 -6.18
CA LEU A 159 -4.11 -9.19 -7.17
C LEU A 159 -4.98 -9.14 -8.43
N PRO A 160 -5.07 -7.97 -9.09
CA PRO A 160 -5.67 -7.88 -10.42
C PRO A 160 -4.92 -8.74 -11.45
N GLU A 161 -5.63 -9.20 -12.47
CA GLU A 161 -5.09 -10.11 -13.48
C GLU A 161 -3.79 -9.57 -14.10
N GLY A 162 -2.79 -10.45 -14.21
CA GLY A 162 -1.51 -10.13 -14.85
C GLY A 162 -0.50 -9.41 -13.96
N TYR A 163 -0.85 -9.00 -12.74
CA TYR A 163 0.12 -8.34 -11.83
C TYR A 163 0.99 -9.30 -11.03
N GLY A 164 0.56 -10.55 -10.81
CA GLY A 164 1.36 -11.55 -10.07
C GLY A 164 2.74 -11.80 -10.69
N ARG A 165 2.89 -11.61 -12.01
CA ARG A 165 4.18 -11.72 -12.72
C ARG A 165 5.26 -10.71 -12.27
N TYR A 166 4.86 -9.64 -11.59
CA TYR A 166 5.77 -8.60 -11.08
C TYR A 166 6.13 -8.82 -9.61
N VAL A 167 5.47 -9.78 -8.96
CA VAL A 167 5.61 -10.10 -7.55
C VAL A 167 6.44 -11.37 -7.43
N VAL A 168 7.38 -11.38 -6.49
CA VAL A 168 8.21 -12.55 -6.20
C VAL A 168 8.28 -12.73 -4.70
N GLU A 169 8.31 -13.99 -4.24
CA GLU A 169 8.56 -14.29 -2.83
C GLU A 169 9.83 -13.60 -2.34
N LYS A 170 9.76 -13.00 -1.14
CA LYS A 170 10.82 -12.19 -0.52
C LYS A 170 11.18 -10.90 -1.28
N GLY A 171 10.46 -10.60 -2.36
CA GLY A 171 10.52 -9.31 -3.03
C GLY A 171 9.73 -8.23 -2.29
N SER A 172 9.83 -7.01 -2.80
CA SER A 172 9.11 -5.86 -2.30
C SER A 172 7.78 -5.68 -3.03
N ILE A 173 6.78 -5.19 -2.31
CA ILE A 173 5.49 -4.76 -2.86
C ILE A 173 5.01 -3.53 -2.09
N THR A 174 4.32 -2.60 -2.75
CA THR A 174 3.70 -1.45 -2.10
C THR A 174 2.19 -1.62 -2.07
N LEU A 175 1.61 -1.55 -0.87
CA LEU A 175 0.16 -1.64 -0.65
C LEU A 175 -0.32 -0.44 0.18
N ASP A 176 -1.23 0.39 -0.36
CA ASP A 176 -1.65 1.68 0.22
C ASP A 176 -0.47 2.59 0.62
N GLY A 177 0.63 2.55 -0.14
CA GLY A 177 1.84 3.31 0.15
C GLY A 177 2.73 2.67 1.21
N ILE A 178 2.43 1.45 1.67
CA ILE A 178 3.24 0.71 2.64
C ILE A 178 4.16 -0.25 1.90
N SER A 179 5.47 -0.10 2.11
CA SER A 179 6.50 -1.01 1.62
C SER A 179 6.49 -2.28 2.47
N LEU A 180 6.20 -3.41 1.83
CA LEU A 180 6.06 -4.70 2.49
C LEU A 180 6.90 -5.77 1.79
N THR A 181 7.28 -6.79 2.56
CA THR A 181 7.97 -7.98 2.06
C THR A 181 6.94 -9.06 1.74
N VAL A 182 7.00 -9.59 0.53
CA VAL A 182 6.16 -10.71 0.10
C VAL A 182 6.57 -11.97 0.87
N ALA A 183 5.65 -12.48 1.69
CA ALA A 183 5.85 -13.73 2.43
C ALA A 183 5.59 -14.94 1.54
N ASP A 184 4.53 -14.90 0.73
CA ASP A 184 4.11 -15.95 -0.18
C ASP A 184 3.35 -15.38 -1.40
N LEU A 185 3.34 -16.11 -2.51
CA LEU A 185 2.57 -15.80 -3.72
C LEU A 185 2.00 -17.10 -4.29
N VAL A 186 0.67 -17.20 -4.31
CA VAL A 186 -0.03 -18.39 -4.81
C VAL A 186 -0.99 -18.03 -5.92
N THR A 187 -1.10 -18.90 -6.93
CA THR A 187 -2.17 -18.83 -7.93
C THR A 187 -3.25 -19.82 -7.55
N THR A 188 -4.47 -19.35 -7.36
CA THR A 188 -5.64 -20.16 -7.00
C THR A 188 -6.11 -21.04 -8.17
N GLU A 189 -6.97 -22.02 -7.88
CA GLU A 189 -7.52 -22.92 -8.91
C GLU A 189 -8.29 -22.20 -10.03
N ASP A 190 -8.85 -21.03 -9.73
CA ASP A 190 -9.54 -20.18 -10.71
C ASP A 190 -8.61 -19.14 -11.37
N GLY A 191 -7.30 -19.27 -11.20
CA GLY A 191 -6.28 -18.51 -11.92
C GLY A 191 -6.01 -17.11 -11.38
N ARG A 192 -6.41 -16.81 -10.14
CA ARG A 192 -6.16 -15.51 -9.49
C ARG A 192 -4.91 -15.58 -8.64
N ASP A 193 -4.08 -14.55 -8.72
CA ASP A 193 -2.87 -14.47 -7.92
C ASP A 193 -3.18 -13.82 -6.56
N ARG A 194 -2.66 -14.44 -5.49
CA ARG A 194 -2.82 -13.97 -4.11
C ARG A 194 -1.45 -13.81 -3.48
N VAL A 195 -1.20 -12.61 -2.96
CA VAL A 195 0.03 -12.29 -2.26
C VAL A 195 -0.22 -12.26 -0.76
N THR A 196 0.64 -12.90 0.01
CA THR A 196 0.63 -12.83 1.48
C THR A 196 1.77 -11.97 1.97
N VAL A 197 1.51 -11.12 2.96
CA VAL A 197 2.50 -10.29 3.64
C VAL A 197 2.38 -10.43 5.15
N ALA A 198 3.51 -10.29 5.83
CA ALA A 198 3.60 -10.25 7.29
C ALA A 198 3.52 -8.79 7.76
N ILE A 199 2.63 -8.50 8.69
CA ILE A 199 2.46 -7.17 9.29
C ILE A 199 2.83 -7.25 10.77
N ILE A 200 3.72 -6.36 11.19
CA ILE A 200 4.14 -6.22 12.59
C ILE A 200 3.24 -5.21 13.33
N PRO A 201 3.17 -5.25 14.68
CA PRO A 201 2.37 -4.33 15.51
C PRO A 201 2.47 -2.86 15.10
N THR A 202 3.70 -2.34 14.98
CA THR A 202 3.91 -0.94 14.63
C THR A 202 3.33 -0.58 13.26
N THR A 203 3.41 -1.46 12.26
CA THR A 203 2.85 -1.20 10.92
C THR A 203 1.32 -1.28 10.95
N TYR A 204 0.76 -2.23 11.70
CA TYR A 204 -0.69 -2.34 11.87
C TYR A 204 -1.26 -1.08 12.54
N GLU A 205 -0.64 -0.63 13.63
CA GLU A 205 -1.08 0.52 14.43
C GLU A 205 -0.92 1.88 13.72
N LEU A 206 0.17 2.08 12.98
CA LEU A 206 0.49 3.38 12.35
C LEU A 206 -0.12 3.57 10.97
N THR A 207 -0.84 2.57 10.44
CA THR A 207 -1.38 2.62 9.07
C THR A 207 -2.86 2.27 9.04
N THR A 208 -3.50 2.56 7.92
CA THR A 208 -4.90 2.20 7.66
C THR A 208 -5.15 0.69 7.62
N LEU A 209 -4.12 -0.17 7.66
CA LEU A 209 -4.30 -1.63 7.73
C LEU A 209 -5.10 -2.06 8.94
N SER A 210 -5.02 -1.34 10.06
CA SER A 210 -5.81 -1.62 11.27
C SER A 210 -7.32 -1.46 11.09
N GLU A 211 -7.73 -0.70 10.07
CA GLU A 211 -9.13 -0.42 9.75
C GLU A 211 -9.67 -1.31 8.61
N LYS A 212 -8.78 -2.04 7.90
CA LYS A 212 -9.17 -2.87 6.75
C LYS A 212 -9.90 -4.14 7.18
N ALA A 213 -10.93 -4.47 6.42
CA ALA A 213 -11.64 -5.75 6.46
C ALA A 213 -11.46 -6.54 5.16
N ILE A 214 -11.80 -7.83 5.20
CA ILE A 214 -11.86 -8.68 4.00
C ILE A 214 -12.87 -8.08 3.02
N GLY A 215 -12.44 -7.94 1.76
CA GLY A 215 -13.20 -7.30 0.69
C GLY A 215 -12.85 -5.83 0.45
N ASP A 216 -12.09 -5.20 1.35
CA ASP A 216 -11.70 -3.82 1.18
C ASP A 216 -10.66 -3.63 0.07
N PRO A 217 -10.73 -2.51 -0.66
CA PRO A 217 -9.75 -2.18 -1.69
C PRO A 217 -8.42 -1.77 -1.07
N ILE A 218 -7.34 -2.04 -1.80
CA ILE A 218 -6.00 -1.55 -1.46
C ILE A 218 -5.27 -1.14 -2.76
N HIS A 219 -4.65 0.03 -2.77
CA HIS A 219 -3.80 0.44 -3.89
C HIS A 219 -2.60 -0.47 -3.98
N LEU A 220 -2.32 -0.94 -5.19
CA LEU A 220 -1.17 -1.75 -5.51
C LEU A 220 -0.18 -0.93 -6.34
N GLU A 221 1.06 -0.87 -5.90
CA GLU A 221 2.21 -0.50 -6.73
C GLU A 221 3.23 -1.64 -6.66
N VAL A 222 3.54 -2.24 -7.82
CA VAL A 222 4.56 -3.29 -7.91
C VAL A 222 5.95 -2.67 -7.99
N ASP A 223 6.98 -3.38 -7.53
CA ASP A 223 8.35 -2.88 -7.57
C ASP A 223 8.74 -2.48 -9.01
N VAL A 224 9.15 -1.22 -9.17
CA VAL A 224 9.56 -0.66 -10.47
C VAL A 224 10.70 -1.45 -11.11
N LEU A 225 11.54 -2.11 -10.31
CA LEU A 225 12.60 -2.97 -10.81
C LEU A 225 12.03 -4.13 -11.65
N SER A 226 10.90 -4.71 -11.26
CA SER A 226 10.24 -5.78 -12.02
C SER A 226 9.82 -5.30 -13.42
N LYS A 227 9.32 -4.06 -13.54
CA LYS A 227 8.94 -3.44 -14.83
C LYS A 227 10.16 -3.19 -15.72
N TYR A 228 11.28 -2.73 -15.14
CA TYR A 228 12.53 -2.56 -15.89
C TYR A 228 13.09 -3.91 -16.37
N VAL A 229 13.03 -4.95 -15.54
CA VAL A 229 13.46 -6.30 -15.92
C VAL A 229 12.63 -6.82 -17.09
N GLU A 230 11.30 -6.69 -17.04
CA GLU A 230 10.42 -7.03 -18.16
C GLU A 230 10.85 -6.31 -19.45
N ARG A 231 10.94 -4.97 -19.40
CA ARG A 231 11.29 -4.12 -20.55
C ARG A 231 12.63 -4.54 -21.19
N LEU A 232 13.62 -4.88 -20.36
CA LEU A 232 14.93 -5.33 -20.83
C LEU A 232 14.86 -6.71 -21.48
N LEU A 233 14.06 -7.64 -20.94
CA LEU A 233 13.89 -8.97 -21.51
C LEU A 233 13.16 -8.93 -22.85
N GLU A 234 12.09 -8.13 -22.99
CA GLU A 234 11.37 -7.95 -24.27
C GLU A 234 12.32 -7.52 -25.39
N SER A 235 13.18 -6.52 -25.13
CA SER A 235 14.16 -6.02 -26.11
C SER A 235 15.18 -7.08 -26.58
N ARG A 236 15.45 -8.09 -25.73
CA ARG A 236 16.40 -9.17 -26.01
C ARG A 236 15.78 -10.31 -26.81
N PHE A 237 14.46 -10.47 -26.77
CA PHE A 237 13.76 -11.50 -27.53
C PHE A 237 13.24 -11.02 -28.88
N ASP A 238 12.99 -9.71 -29.06
CA ASP A 238 12.74 -9.13 -30.38
C ASP A 238 13.99 -9.16 -31.28
N SER A 239 15.18 -8.98 -30.71
CA SER A 239 16.45 -8.95 -31.46
C SER A 239 16.99 -10.32 -31.92
N ARG A 240 16.25 -11.43 -31.71
CA ARG A 240 16.63 -12.77 -32.18
C ARG A 240 15.91 -13.23 -33.45
N PHE A 241 15.04 -12.40 -34.01
CA PHE A 241 14.27 -12.71 -35.22
C PHE A 241 14.47 -11.72 -36.38
N ASP A 242 15.45 -10.82 -36.29
CA ASP A 242 15.94 -9.98 -37.41
C ASP A 242 17.33 -10.42 -37.88
#